data_AF-A0A915MNX2-F1
#
_entry.id   AF-A0A915MNX2-F1
#
_cell.length_a   1.000
_cell.length_b   1.000
_cell.length_c   1.000
_cell.angle_alpha   90.00
_cell.angle_beta   90.00
_cell.angle_gamma   90.00
#
_symmetry.space_group_name_H-M   'P 1'
#
loop_
_entity.id
_entity.type
_entity.pdbx_description
1 polymer ?
#
loop_
_entity_poly.entity_id
_entity_poly.type
_entity_poly.pdbx_seq_one_letter_code
_entity_poly.pdbx_strand_id
1 'polypeptide(L)'
;MVQSLICLLGILCPLIECLIILLAATLLFKINLSIAVLFGFAISASSPPVIVPTIKRLEEKQFTNNDDSGIPTIILFSTILDNIFALAGFGIAFEAMTTKYEQLSYTLSRIPGELLIGAIIGISAGFLLRFFPRPDAHLVHFTRVLILLSVGSAFHFGAREIGCVIAGPTAVLIMTLVAAINWQIDNRRGV
;
A
#
# COMPACT_ATOMS: atom_id res chain seq x y z
N MET A 1 14.44 -6.75 -18.12
CA MET A 1 14.11 -5.34 -18.42
C MET A 1 12.85 -4.89 -17.65
N VAL A 2 11.70 -5.54 -17.83
CA VAL A 2 10.44 -5.15 -17.17
C VAL A 2 10.50 -5.19 -15.64
N GLN A 3 11.03 -6.27 -15.05
CA GLN A 3 11.18 -6.39 -13.59
C GLN A 3 12.06 -5.29 -12.99
N SER A 4 13.17 -4.95 -13.66
CA SER A 4 14.06 -3.87 -13.24
C SER A 4 13.37 -2.51 -13.24
N LEU A 5 12.49 -2.27 -14.22
CA LEU A 5 11.70 -1.04 -14.31
C LEU A 5 10.68 -0.94 -13.17
N ILE A 6 10.01 -2.04 -12.84
CA ILE A 6 9.07 -2.11 -11.71
C ILE A 6 9.78 -1.79 -10.39
N CYS A 7 10.97 -2.34 -10.15
CA CYS A 7 11.74 -2.03 -8.93
C CYS A 7 12.26 -0.58 -8.92
N LEU A 8 12.70 -0.06 -10.06
CA LEU A 8 13.19 1.31 -10.16
C LEU A 8 12.06 2.30 -9.83
N LEU A 9 10.91 2.13 -10.47
CA LEU A 9 9.76 3.03 -10.31
C LEU A 9 9.06 2.82 -8.95
N GLY A 10 9.06 1.60 -8.41
CA GLY A 10 8.37 1.28 -7.16
C GLY A 10 9.20 1.42 -5.88
N ILE A 11 10.52 1.62 -5.98
CA ILE A 11 11.40 1.74 -4.79
C ILE A 11 12.33 2.95 -4.91
N LEU A 12 13.06 3.06 -6.02
CA LEU A 12 14.06 4.13 -6.16
C LEU A 12 13.41 5.50 -6.30
N CYS A 13 12.37 5.62 -7.13
CA CYS A 13 11.60 6.86 -7.27
C CYS A 13 11.01 7.35 -5.93
N PRO A 14 10.20 6.55 -5.20
CA PRO A 14 9.63 7.02 -3.93
C PRO A 14 10.68 7.28 -2.85
N LEU A 15 11.82 6.58 -2.88
CA LEU A 15 12.94 6.89 -1.98
C LEU A 15 13.53 8.28 -2.26
N ILE A 16 13.75 8.63 -3.53
CA ILE A 16 14.26 9.96 -3.92
C ILE A 16 13.22 11.04 -3.61
N GLU A 17 11.94 10.79 -3.92
CA GLU A 17 10.85 11.72 -3.59
C GLU A 17 10.75 11.96 -2.08
N CYS A 18 10.78 10.91 -1.28
CA CYS A 18 10.80 11.00 0.18
C CYS A 18 11.99 11.83 0.69
N LEU A 19 13.18 11.64 0.12
CA LEU A 19 14.38 12.41 0.50
C LEU A 19 14.23 13.90 0.16
N ILE A 20 13.70 14.22 -1.01
CA ILE A 20 13.45 15.61 -1.44
C ILE A 20 12.38 16.24 -0.54
N ILE A 21 11.29 15.54 -0.25
CA ILE A 21 10.21 16.02 0.62
C ILE A 21 10.74 16.25 2.04
N LEU A 22 11.54 15.34 2.58
CA LEU A 22 12.20 15.50 3.88
C LEU A 22 13.07 16.75 3.91
N LEU A 23 13.93 16.94 2.90
CA LEU A 23 14.81 18.10 2.83
C LEU A 23 14.00 19.39 2.72
N ALA A 24 12.99 19.41 1.85
CA ALA A 24 12.07 20.54 1.73
C ALA A 24 11.33 20.81 3.05
N ALA A 25 10.89 19.78 3.75
CA ALA A 25 10.13 19.93 4.99
C ALA A 25 10.99 20.50 6.13
N THR A 26 12.22 20.00 6.27
CA THR A 26 13.18 20.49 7.26
C THR A 26 13.64 21.93 6.96
N LEU A 27 13.83 22.29 5.69
CA LEU A 27 14.26 23.64 5.30
C LEU A 27 13.13 24.68 5.34
N LEU A 28 11.95 24.34 4.83
CA LEU A 28 10.83 25.28 4.70
C LEU A 28 10.03 25.41 6.00
N PHE A 29 9.70 24.28 6.65
CA PHE A 29 8.83 24.27 7.83
C PHE A 29 9.59 24.16 9.15
N LYS A 30 10.91 23.96 9.11
CA LYS A 30 11.78 23.83 10.30
C LYS A 30 11.29 22.75 11.28
N ILE A 31 10.65 21.71 10.78
CA ILE A 31 10.17 20.58 11.59
C ILE A 31 11.33 19.62 11.91
N ASN A 32 11.15 18.84 12.98
CA ASN A 32 12.14 17.84 13.40
C ASN A 32 12.36 16.78 12.31
N LEU A 33 13.62 16.32 12.17
CA LEU A 33 14.01 15.31 11.19
C LEU A 33 13.16 14.04 11.26
N SER A 34 12.84 13.52 12.45
CA SER A 34 12.02 12.31 12.60
C SER A 34 10.62 12.48 12.02
N ILE A 35 10.01 13.64 12.25
CA ILE A 35 8.68 13.98 11.72
C ILE A 35 8.77 14.23 10.21
N ALA A 36 9.85 14.83 9.74
CA ALA A 36 10.08 15.05 8.31
C ALA A 36 10.26 13.73 7.54
N VAL A 37 10.92 12.72 8.12
CA VAL A 37 11.02 11.37 7.53
C VAL A 37 9.64 10.72 7.43
N LEU A 38 8.85 10.77 8.51
CA LEU A 38 7.47 10.27 8.51
C LEU A 38 6.62 10.94 7.43
N PHE A 39 6.74 12.27 7.33
CA PHE A 39 6.03 13.08 6.34
C PHE A 39 6.45 12.74 4.91
N GLY A 40 7.74 12.50 4.68
CA GLY A 40 8.28 12.08 3.39
C GLY A 40 7.64 10.78 2.89
N PHE A 41 7.66 9.74 3.72
CA PHE A 41 7.05 8.45 3.37
C PHE A 41 5.52 8.52 3.23
N ALA A 42 4.85 9.36 4.02
CA ALA A 42 3.40 9.52 3.91
C ALA A 42 2.98 10.17 2.57
N ILE A 43 3.81 11.04 2.00
CA ILE A 43 3.51 11.77 0.76
C ILE A 43 4.03 11.05 -0.48
N SER A 44 5.15 10.32 -0.39
CA SER A 44 5.74 9.63 -1.54
C SER A 44 4.87 8.49 -2.09
N ALA A 45 3.89 8.01 -1.32
CA ALA A 45 3.00 6.93 -1.72
C ALA A 45 2.06 7.35 -2.87
N SER A 46 2.16 6.65 -4.00
CA SER A 46 1.38 6.94 -5.21
C SER A 46 0.01 6.22 -5.26
N SER A 47 -0.97 6.85 -5.92
CA SER A 47 -2.36 6.34 -5.98
C SER A 47 -2.73 5.70 -7.33
N PRO A 48 -2.92 4.37 -7.43
CA PRO A 48 -3.26 3.70 -8.69
C PRO A 48 -4.55 4.19 -9.34
N PRO A 49 -5.65 4.48 -8.60
CA PRO A 49 -6.91 4.95 -9.19
C PRO A 49 -6.81 6.23 -10.02
N VAL A 50 -5.79 7.05 -9.81
CA VAL A 50 -5.55 8.27 -10.60
C VAL A 50 -4.63 7.98 -11.79
N ILE A 51 -3.61 7.16 -11.57
CA ILE A 51 -2.55 6.90 -12.54
C ILE A 51 -3.04 5.99 -13.69
N VAL A 52 -3.70 4.88 -13.35
CA VAL A 52 -4.17 3.87 -14.33
C VAL A 52 -5.12 4.45 -15.39
N PRO A 53 -6.20 5.19 -15.06
CA PRO A 53 -7.09 5.75 -16.07
C PRO A 53 -6.42 6.84 -16.92
N THR A 54 -5.46 7.57 -16.35
CA THR A 54 -4.71 8.60 -17.08
C THR A 54 -3.86 7.99 -18.18
N ILE A 55 -3.15 6.90 -17.88
CA ILE A 55 -2.35 6.17 -18.89
C ILE A 55 -3.26 5.59 -19.97
N LYS A 56 -4.37 4.96 -19.59
CA LYS A 56 -5.32 4.40 -20.56
C LYS A 56 -5.86 5.48 -21.51
N ARG A 57 -6.17 6.68 -21.00
CA ARG A 57 -6.62 7.81 -21.83
C ARG A 57 -5.52 8.34 -22.78
N LEU A 58 -4.25 8.18 -22.42
CA LEU A 58 -3.12 8.55 -23.29
C LEU A 58 -2.90 7.51 -24.40
N GLU A 59 -3.06 6.23 -24.08
CA GLU A 59 -3.05 5.13 -25.06
C GLU A 59 -4.19 5.31 -26.08
N GLU A 60 -5.42 5.58 -25.62
CA GLU A 60 -6.59 5.84 -26.48
C GLU A 60 -6.40 7.04 -27.42
N LYS A 61 -5.56 8.01 -27.04
CA LYS A 61 -5.22 9.19 -27.87
C LYS A 61 -4.06 8.95 -28.84
N GLN A 62 -3.57 7.72 -28.98
CA GLN A 62 -2.44 7.33 -29.85
C GLN A 62 -1.13 8.09 -29.60
N PHE A 63 -0.94 8.71 -28.41
CA PHE A 63 0.36 9.28 -28.03
C PHE A 63 1.41 8.20 -27.76
N THR A 64 0.96 6.95 -27.59
CA THR A 64 1.80 5.78 -27.41
C THR A 64 1.55 4.86 -28.62
N ASN A 65 2.50 4.84 -29.56
CA ASN A 65 2.51 3.85 -30.63
C ASN A 65 2.81 2.48 -30.00
N ASN A 66 1.78 1.70 -29.65
CA ASN A 66 1.72 0.22 -29.58
C ASN A 66 0.75 -0.24 -28.47
N ASP A 67 -0.29 -0.99 -28.89
CA ASP A 67 -1.26 -1.70 -28.03
C ASP A 67 -0.61 -2.79 -27.13
N ASP A 68 0.69 -3.08 -27.29
CA ASP A 68 1.42 -4.16 -26.61
C ASP A 68 2.42 -3.68 -25.53
N SER A 69 2.44 -2.40 -25.18
CA SER A 69 3.53 -1.83 -24.36
C SER A 69 3.55 -2.33 -22.90
N GLY A 70 2.44 -2.91 -22.40
CA GLY A 70 2.33 -3.38 -21.02
C GLY A 70 2.52 -2.29 -19.96
N ILE A 71 2.55 -1.01 -20.37
CA ILE A 71 2.84 0.14 -19.50
C ILE A 71 1.84 0.28 -18.36
N PRO A 72 0.50 0.18 -18.56
CA PRO A 72 -0.47 0.23 -17.46
C PRO A 72 -0.21 -0.85 -16.41
N THR A 73 0.17 -2.05 -16.85
CA THR A 73 0.48 -3.19 -15.97
C THR A 73 1.76 -2.93 -15.18
N ILE A 74 2.82 -2.45 -15.84
CA ILE A 74 4.10 -2.10 -15.18
C ILE A 74 3.87 -1.03 -14.11
N ILE A 75 3.13 0.02 -14.46
CA ILE A 75 2.86 1.13 -13.54
C ILE A 75 1.97 0.66 -12.39
N LEU A 76 0.94 -0.16 -12.65
CA LEU A 76 0.10 -0.75 -11.60
C LEU A 76 0.95 -1.54 -10.59
N PHE A 77 1.81 -2.45 -11.05
CA PHE A 77 2.69 -3.22 -10.16
C PHE A 77 3.70 -2.33 -9.43
N SER A 78 4.25 -1.33 -10.10
CA SER A 78 5.15 -0.35 -9.49
C SER A 78 4.47 0.42 -8.36
N THR A 79 3.24 0.90 -8.56
CA THR A 79 2.51 1.65 -7.54
C THR A 79 2.14 0.77 -6.34
N ILE A 80 1.87 -0.53 -6.56
CA ILE A 80 1.66 -1.48 -5.45
C ILE A 80 2.94 -1.64 -4.62
N LEU A 81 4.10 -1.81 -5.28
CA LEU A 81 5.38 -1.89 -4.58
C LEU A 81 5.73 -0.60 -3.84
N ASP A 82 5.49 0.56 -4.47
CA ASP A 82 5.65 1.88 -3.87
C ASP A 82 4.85 1.98 -2.56
N ASN A 83 3.56 1.64 -2.58
CA ASN A 83 2.73 1.72 -1.38
C ASN A 83 3.18 0.77 -0.26
N ILE A 84 3.70 -0.42 -0.59
CA ILE A 84 4.28 -1.34 0.41
C ILE A 84 5.59 -0.77 0.97
N PHE A 85 6.44 -0.21 0.11
CA PHE A 85 7.72 0.38 0.50
C PHE A 85 7.52 1.62 1.38
N ALA A 86 6.64 2.53 0.97
CA ALA A 86 6.26 3.71 1.73
C ALA A 86 5.64 3.35 3.08
N LEU A 87 4.76 2.34 3.14
CA LEU A 87 4.19 1.84 4.39
C LEU A 87 5.27 1.28 5.32
N ALA A 88 6.20 0.48 4.80
CA ALA A 88 7.29 -0.08 5.58
C ALA A 88 8.22 1.01 6.11
N GLY A 89 8.62 1.97 5.27
CA GLY A 89 9.45 3.12 5.64
C GLY A 89 8.78 4.00 6.69
N PHE A 90 7.49 4.29 6.51
CA PHE A 90 6.68 5.01 7.50
C PHE A 90 6.65 4.27 8.85
N GLY A 91 6.39 2.96 8.83
CA GLY A 91 6.36 2.13 10.04
C GLY A 91 7.69 2.12 10.79
N ILE A 92 8.80 1.97 10.06
CA ILE A 92 10.16 2.03 10.62
C ILE A 92 10.42 3.39 11.27
N ALA A 93 10.11 4.48 10.55
CA ALA A 93 10.31 5.83 11.05
C ALA A 93 9.43 6.13 12.28
N PHE A 94 8.21 5.58 12.31
CA PHE A 94 7.28 5.75 13.42
C PHE A 94 7.79 5.05 14.67
N GLU A 95 8.16 3.77 14.54
CA GLU A 95 8.72 2.97 15.63
C GLU A 95 10.02 3.56 16.17
N ALA A 96 10.89 4.09 15.28
CA ALA A 96 12.11 4.77 15.67
C ALA A 96 11.86 6.05 16.48
N MET A 97 10.72 6.71 16.28
CA MET A 97 10.33 7.92 17.01
C MET A 97 9.68 7.59 18.36
N THR A 98 8.93 6.48 18.45
CA THR A 98 8.17 6.12 19.66
C THR A 98 8.93 5.22 20.62
N THR A 99 9.94 4.49 20.14
CA THR A 99 10.71 3.51 20.93
C THR A 99 11.89 4.16 21.65
N LYS A 100 12.15 3.73 22.90
CA LYS A 100 13.36 4.15 23.64
C LYS A 100 14.62 3.60 22.95
N TYR A 101 15.69 4.39 22.91
CA TYR A 101 16.93 4.07 22.17
C TYR A 101 17.52 2.67 22.48
N GLU A 102 17.41 2.21 23.73
CA GLU A 102 17.91 0.90 24.20
C GLU A 102 17.18 -0.31 23.57
N GLN A 103 15.96 -0.13 23.05
CA GLN A 103 15.14 -1.20 22.44
C GLN A 103 15.04 -1.08 20.92
N LEU A 104 15.73 -0.09 20.33
CA LEU A 104 15.57 0.24 18.92
C LEU A 104 16.03 -0.89 17.99
N SER A 105 17.16 -1.55 18.29
CA SER A 105 17.70 -2.66 17.48
C SER A 105 16.77 -3.87 17.46
N TYR A 106 16.23 -4.24 18.63
CA TYR A 106 15.25 -5.31 18.76
C TYR A 106 13.97 -4.99 17.98
N THR A 107 13.46 -3.77 18.14
CA THR A 107 12.24 -3.31 17.46
C THR A 107 12.42 -3.31 15.95
N LEU A 108 13.54 -2.78 15.44
CA LEU A 108 13.89 -2.81 14.01
C LEU A 108 13.97 -4.24 13.47
N SER A 109 14.54 -5.19 14.21
CA SER A 109 14.65 -6.58 13.77
C SER A 109 13.30 -7.30 13.66
N ARG A 110 12.29 -6.82 14.40
CA ARG A 110 10.94 -7.40 14.42
C ARG A 110 10.09 -6.95 13.22
N ILE A 111 10.42 -5.80 12.62
CA ILE A 111 9.66 -5.19 11.52
C ILE A 111 9.47 -6.12 10.31
N PRO A 112 10.51 -6.79 9.77
CA PRO A 112 10.32 -7.75 8.68
C PRO A 112 9.36 -8.89 9.07
N GLY A 113 9.42 -9.35 10.32
CA GLY A 113 8.51 -10.37 10.84
C GLY A 113 7.06 -9.86 10.90
N GLU A 114 6.84 -8.64 11.37
CA GLU A 114 5.51 -8.01 11.40
C GLU A 114 4.92 -7.82 10.01
N LEU A 115 5.73 -7.39 9.03
CA LEU A 115 5.32 -7.29 7.64
C LEU A 115 4.89 -8.65 7.07
N LEU A 116 5.66 -9.71 7.35
CA LEU A 116 5.34 -11.06 6.90
C LEU A 116 4.06 -11.60 7.56
N ILE A 117 3.91 -11.45 8.88
CA ILE A 117 2.72 -11.86 9.61
C ILE A 117 1.49 -11.09 9.09
N GLY A 118 1.62 -9.78 8.94
CA GLY A 118 0.57 -8.93 8.37
C GLY A 118 0.18 -9.37 6.97
N ALA A 119 1.15 -9.69 6.11
CA ALA A 119 0.90 -10.19 4.77
C ALA A 119 0.16 -11.55 4.78
N ILE A 120 0.55 -12.50 5.62
CA ILE A 120 -0.11 -13.82 5.71
C ILE A 120 -1.55 -13.66 6.19
N ILE A 121 -1.78 -12.88 7.25
CA ILE A 121 -3.11 -12.60 7.78
C ILE A 121 -3.96 -11.89 6.72
N GLY A 122 -3.38 -10.87 6.06
CA GLY A 122 -4.04 -10.11 5.01
C GLY A 122 -4.47 -10.97 3.82
N ILE A 123 -3.58 -11.85 3.33
CA ILE A 123 -3.89 -12.78 2.23
C ILE A 123 -5.05 -13.69 2.65
N SER A 124 -4.94 -14.31 3.82
CA SER A 124 -5.95 -15.25 4.33
C SER A 124 -7.32 -14.59 4.49
N ALA A 125 -7.36 -13.39 5.08
CA ALA A 125 -8.58 -12.61 5.27
C ALA A 125 -9.15 -12.10 3.94
N GLY A 126 -8.31 -11.65 3.01
CA GLY A 126 -8.73 -11.22 1.68
C GLY A 126 -9.38 -12.36 0.87
N PHE A 127 -8.86 -13.59 1.00
CA PHE A 127 -9.50 -14.77 0.41
C PHE A 127 -10.84 -15.11 1.08
N LEU A 128 -10.93 -15.03 2.42
CA LEU A 128 -12.19 -15.23 3.14
C LEU A 128 -13.24 -14.19 2.72
N LEU A 129 -12.82 -12.95 2.52
CA LEU A 129 -13.68 -11.85 2.08
C LEU A 129 -14.19 -12.02 0.65
N ARG A 130 -13.56 -12.85 -0.18
CA ARG A 130 -14.11 -13.15 -1.52
C ARG A 130 -15.53 -13.71 -1.44
N PHE A 131 -15.84 -14.53 -0.43
CA PHE A 131 -17.14 -15.19 -0.28
C PHE A 131 -18.26 -14.24 0.21
N PHE A 132 -17.91 -13.01 0.58
CA PHE A 132 -18.85 -11.99 1.06
C PHE A 132 -18.70 -10.70 0.25
N PRO A 133 -19.76 -9.94 -0.05
CA PRO A 133 -21.18 -10.24 0.09
C PRO A 133 -21.72 -11.11 -1.06
N ARG A 134 -22.91 -11.70 -0.87
CA ARG A 134 -23.58 -12.48 -1.93
C ARG A 134 -23.71 -11.64 -3.22
N PRO A 135 -23.40 -12.21 -4.40
CA PRO A 135 -23.46 -11.48 -5.67
C PRO A 135 -24.83 -10.85 -5.96
N ASP A 136 -25.90 -11.50 -5.50
CA ASP A 136 -27.29 -11.09 -5.78
C ASP A 136 -27.80 -9.93 -4.90
N ALA A 137 -26.95 -9.34 -4.05
CA ALA A 137 -27.41 -8.27 -3.16
C ALA A 137 -27.60 -6.93 -3.91
N HIS A 138 -28.71 -6.24 -3.65
CA HIS A 138 -29.01 -4.95 -4.29
C HIS A 138 -27.95 -3.86 -3.99
N LEU A 139 -27.19 -3.99 -2.89
CA LEU A 139 -26.19 -3.02 -2.42
C LEU A 139 -24.79 -3.66 -2.25
N VAL A 140 -24.37 -4.51 -3.20
CA VAL A 140 -23.05 -5.20 -3.15
C VAL A 140 -21.89 -4.22 -2.92
N HIS A 141 -21.80 -3.13 -3.68
CA HIS A 141 -20.69 -2.18 -3.57
C HIS A 141 -20.62 -1.49 -2.20
N PHE A 142 -21.77 -1.05 -1.68
CA PHE A 142 -21.84 -0.45 -0.35
C PHE A 142 -21.46 -1.45 0.74
N THR A 143 -21.92 -2.69 0.61
CA THR A 143 -21.61 -3.77 1.57
C THR A 143 -20.13 -4.13 1.54
N ARG A 144 -19.50 -4.21 0.35
CA ARG A 144 -18.05 -4.41 0.21
C ARG A 144 -17.25 -3.32 0.94
N VAL A 145 -17.65 -2.06 0.80
CA VAL A 145 -17.01 -0.93 1.52
C VAL A 145 -17.16 -1.07 3.03
N LEU A 146 -18.38 -1.36 3.52
CA LEU A 146 -18.62 -1.53 4.96
C LEU A 146 -17.81 -2.69 5.56
N ILE A 147 -17.70 -3.82 4.84
CA ILE A 147 -16.94 -4.96 5.30
C ILE A 147 -15.44 -4.63 5.32
N LEU A 148 -14.90 -4.02 4.26
CA LEU A 148 -13.50 -3.60 4.23
C LEU A 148 -13.18 -2.60 5.35
N LEU A 149 -14.06 -1.62 5.60
CA LEU A 149 -13.88 -0.63 6.65
C LEU A 149 -13.92 -1.28 8.05
N SER A 150 -14.89 -2.15 8.31
CA SER A 150 -15.06 -2.80 9.61
C SER A 150 -13.94 -3.79 9.91
N VAL A 151 -13.67 -4.74 9.00
CA VAL A 151 -12.60 -5.73 9.16
C VAL A 151 -11.23 -5.06 9.14
N GLY A 152 -11.04 -4.05 8.28
CA GLY A 152 -9.80 -3.27 8.23
C GLY A 152 -9.52 -2.53 9.54
N SER A 153 -10.53 -1.85 10.09
CA SER A 153 -10.40 -1.19 11.40
C SER A 153 -10.09 -2.20 12.50
N ALA A 154 -10.76 -3.37 12.51
CA ALA A 154 -10.52 -4.42 13.50
C ALA A 154 -9.08 -4.94 13.43
N PHE A 155 -8.53 -5.15 12.24
CA PHE A 155 -7.13 -5.57 12.09
C PHE A 155 -6.14 -4.49 12.53
N HIS A 156 -6.41 -3.23 12.20
CA HIS A 156 -5.55 -2.13 12.60
C HIS A 156 -5.50 -1.97 14.13
N PHE A 157 -6.66 -1.87 14.79
CA PHE A 157 -6.72 -1.73 16.24
C PHE A 157 -6.30 -3.02 16.97
N GLY A 158 -6.69 -4.19 16.47
CA GLY A 158 -6.32 -5.48 17.06
C GLY A 158 -4.81 -5.73 17.04
N ALA A 159 -4.13 -5.41 15.93
CA ALA A 159 -2.68 -5.55 15.86
C ALA A 159 -1.96 -4.58 16.79
N ARG A 160 -2.52 -3.38 17.01
CA ARG A 160 -2.00 -2.39 17.96
C ARG A 160 -2.06 -2.90 19.41
N GLU A 161 -3.15 -3.56 19.81
CA GLU A 161 -3.27 -4.15 21.15
C GLU A 161 -2.30 -5.34 21.37
N ILE A 162 -2.03 -6.11 20.31
CA ILE A 162 -1.03 -7.20 20.33
C ILE A 162 0.42 -6.64 20.35
N GLY A 163 0.57 -5.32 20.17
CA GLY A 163 1.88 -4.65 20.11
C GLY A 163 2.61 -4.86 18.79
N CYS A 164 1.92 -5.28 17.72
CA CYS A 164 2.44 -5.38 16.35
C CYS A 164 1.91 -4.20 15.52
N VAL A 165 2.52 -3.02 15.69
CA VAL A 165 1.98 -1.76 15.14
C VAL A 165 2.00 -1.75 13.61
N ILE A 166 2.98 -2.41 12.98
CA ILE A 166 3.14 -2.42 11.52
C ILE A 166 2.27 -3.52 10.89
N ALA A 167 2.14 -4.67 11.57
CA ALA A 167 1.38 -5.81 11.05
C ALA A 167 -0.08 -5.48 10.71
N GLY A 168 -0.72 -4.60 11.51
CA GLY A 168 -2.11 -4.18 11.29
C GLY A 168 -2.33 -3.48 9.94
N PRO A 169 -1.74 -2.30 9.72
CA PRO A 169 -1.79 -1.60 8.44
C PRO A 169 -1.41 -2.47 7.24
N THR A 170 -0.38 -3.31 7.38
CA THR A 170 0.04 -4.23 6.31
C THR A 170 -1.03 -5.27 6.01
N ALA A 171 -1.65 -5.87 7.04
CA ALA A 171 -2.75 -6.81 6.87
C ALA A 171 -3.94 -6.16 6.17
N VAL A 172 -4.29 -4.91 6.52
CA VAL A 172 -5.37 -4.16 5.86
C VAL A 172 -5.06 -3.92 4.39
N LEU A 173 -3.85 -3.46 4.07
CA LEU A 173 -3.43 -3.18 2.70
C LEU A 173 -3.50 -4.45 1.82
N ILE A 174 -2.91 -5.55 2.30
CA ILE A 174 -2.87 -6.81 1.57
C ILE A 174 -4.26 -7.45 1.45
N MET A 175 -5.05 -7.42 2.52
CA MET A 175 -6.44 -7.91 2.51
C MET A 175 -7.28 -7.16 1.47
N THR A 176 -7.19 -5.83 1.46
CA THR A 176 -7.95 -4.99 0.52
C THR A 176 -7.55 -5.29 -0.92
N LEU A 177 -6.24 -5.44 -1.19
CA LEU A 177 -5.73 -5.80 -2.51
C LEU A 177 -6.25 -7.17 -2.97
N VAL A 178 -6.13 -8.19 -2.12
CA VAL A 178 -6.57 -9.57 -2.44
C VAL A 178 -8.09 -9.64 -2.64
N ALA A 179 -8.86 -8.98 -1.76
CA ALA A 179 -10.32 -8.91 -1.90
C ALA A 179 -10.72 -8.19 -3.20
N ALA A 180 -10.09 -7.05 -3.50
CA ALA A 180 -10.38 -6.27 -4.71
C ALA A 180 -10.08 -7.07 -6.00
N ILE A 181 -8.96 -7.78 -6.07
CA ILE A 181 -8.60 -8.62 -7.22
C ILE A 181 -9.65 -9.73 -7.41
N ASN A 182 -9.99 -10.45 -6.33
CA ASN A 182 -10.96 -11.55 -6.41
C ASN A 182 -12.35 -11.05 -6.84
N TRP A 183 -12.85 -9.96 -6.25
CA TRP A 183 -14.13 -9.38 -6.63
C TRP A 183 -14.14 -8.83 -8.06
N GLN A 184 -13.02 -8.30 -8.57
CA GLN A 184 -12.94 -7.91 -9.98
C GLN A 184 -13.01 -9.11 -10.92
N ILE A 185 -12.37 -10.23 -10.56
CA ILE A 185 -12.42 -11.47 -11.34
C ILE A 185 -13.85 -12.03 -11.36
N ASP A 186 -14.52 -12.06 -10.21
CA ASP A 186 -15.89 -12.57 -10.10
C ASP A 186 -16.88 -11.68 -10.88
N ASN A 187 -16.78 -10.35 -10.73
CA ASN A 187 -17.57 -9.39 -11.51
C ASN A 187 -17.39 -9.54 -13.03
N ARG A 188 -16.17 -9.86 -13.51
CA ARG A 188 -15.92 -10.12 -14.96
C ARG A 188 -16.54 -11.42 -15.45
N ARG A 189 -16.69 -12.41 -14.56
CA ARG A 189 -17.29 -13.71 -14.89
C ARG A 189 -18.82 -13.69 -14.85
N GLY A 190 -19.43 -12.57 -14.43
CA GLY A 190 -20.88 -12.47 -14.26
C GLY A 190 -21.40 -13.35 -13.11
N VAL A 191 -20.52 -13.65 -12.15
CA VAL A 191 -20.80 -14.48 -10.97
C VAL A 191 -20.86 -13.60 -9.74
#